data_AF-A0A9X9WYL5-F1
#
_entry.id   AF-A0A9X9WYL5-F1
#
_cell.length_a   1.000
_cell.length_b   1.000
_cell.length_c   1.000
_cell.angle_alpha   90.00
_cell.angle_beta   90.00
_cell.angle_gamma   90.00
#
_symmetry.space_group_name_H-M   'P 1'
#
loop_
_entity.id
_entity.type
_entity.pdbx_description
1 polymer ?
#
loop_
_entity_poly.entity_id
_entity_poly.type
_entity_poly.pdbx_seq_one_letter_code
_entity_poly.pdbx_strand_id
1 'polypeptide(L)'
;MNEFTAKTFRTRGGRLGSGMGSLLEALWVYYMNNTLAGQGGIARECEFVWLPDHQPADFACIIRKADWKPESREGELFRVEAKSMNLGVDEAKGHFTNLVSETSRFDHLLVLLWSWTEHDKHYVWPKVHSYFLGPSLPIIRMRDRLHLARGGSFVETGACPDGCSSAKCTHVGEPLNESGKRERRSGPATRKPKGVDYAANFGGLVRMLKTSGKEASSVFREMRADNTVCHQYISLIHEFYPDEELNQYGVSEWRSFAKSLGISEAGDKGEIRDAISQSVPDYRDRLRTFFAPR
;
A
#
# COMPACT_ATOMS: atom_id res chain seq x y z
N MET A 1 8.29 -19.31 3.03
CA MET A 1 8.84 -18.16 3.77
C MET A 1 8.65 -18.28 5.28
N ASN A 2 7.42 -18.30 5.82
CA ASN A 2 7.20 -18.38 7.29
C ASN A 2 7.89 -19.58 7.96
N GLU A 3 7.85 -20.76 7.35
CA GLU A 3 8.55 -21.93 7.89
C GLU A 3 10.05 -21.68 8.07
N PHE A 4 10.67 -21.02 7.08
CA PHE A 4 12.08 -20.64 7.15
C PHE A 4 12.34 -19.58 8.21
N THR A 5 11.52 -18.54 8.29
CA THR A 5 11.74 -17.48 9.28
C THR A 5 11.53 -17.99 10.71
N ALA A 6 10.55 -18.87 10.93
CA ALA A 6 10.36 -19.58 12.19
C ALA A 6 11.56 -20.46 12.53
N LYS A 7 12.18 -21.12 11.54
CA LYS A 7 13.35 -21.97 11.80
C LYS A 7 14.63 -21.18 12.07
N THR A 8 14.85 -20.10 11.32
CA THR A 8 16.15 -19.42 11.20
C THR A 8 16.26 -18.15 12.02
N PHE A 9 15.19 -17.35 12.13
CA PHE A 9 15.22 -16.03 12.78
C PHE A 9 14.59 -16.02 14.17
N ARG A 10 14.73 -17.12 14.91
CA ARG A 10 14.31 -17.18 16.32
C ARG A 10 15.25 -16.33 17.15
N THR A 11 14.67 -15.42 17.92
CA THR A 11 15.40 -14.48 18.76
C THR A 11 14.63 -14.21 20.05
N ARG A 12 15.28 -13.69 21.09
CA ARG A 12 14.63 -13.37 22.37
C ARG A 12 13.90 -12.02 22.37
N GLY A 13 14.03 -11.25 21.29
CA GLY A 13 13.42 -9.94 21.13
C GLY A 13 13.53 -9.45 19.69
N GLY A 14 12.61 -8.56 19.33
CA GLY A 14 12.47 -8.07 17.96
C GLY A 14 12.69 -6.56 17.87
N ARG A 15 13.51 -6.12 16.91
CA ARG A 15 13.58 -4.69 16.57
C ARG A 15 12.35 -4.33 15.73
N LEU A 16 11.69 -3.23 16.09
CA LEU A 16 10.54 -2.65 15.36
C LEU A 16 10.97 -1.78 14.16
N GLY A 17 12.16 -2.04 13.59
CA GLY A 17 12.77 -1.24 12.53
C GLY A 17 12.61 -1.85 11.13
N SER A 18 12.86 -1.05 10.10
CA SER A 18 12.69 -1.42 8.68
C SER A 18 13.55 -2.60 8.23
N GLY A 19 14.70 -2.86 8.87
CA GLY A 19 15.64 -3.89 8.41
C GLY A 19 15.05 -5.31 8.32
N MET A 20 14.18 -5.70 9.26
CA MET A 20 13.50 -7.01 9.16
C MET A 20 12.46 -7.02 8.03
N GLY A 21 11.78 -5.89 7.81
CA GLY A 21 10.87 -5.72 6.69
C GLY A 21 11.57 -5.95 5.35
N SER A 22 12.71 -5.28 5.12
CA SER A 22 13.51 -5.45 3.92
C SER A 22 14.06 -6.87 3.75
N LEU A 23 14.39 -7.56 4.86
CA LEU A 23 14.75 -8.97 4.81
C LEU A 23 13.58 -9.85 4.37
N LEU A 24 12.36 -9.59 4.83
CA LEU A 24 11.16 -10.33 4.40
C LEU A 24 10.84 -10.07 2.92
N GLU A 25 10.99 -8.84 2.45
CA GLU A 25 10.87 -8.48 1.03
C GLU A 25 11.90 -9.25 0.18
N ALA A 26 13.16 -9.32 0.64
CA ALA A 26 14.21 -10.09 -0.01
C ALA A 26 13.91 -11.60 -0.05
N LEU A 27 13.43 -12.15 1.07
CA LEU A 27 13.05 -13.56 1.17
C LEU A 27 11.86 -13.89 0.26
N TRP A 28 10.91 -12.96 0.09
CA TRP A 28 9.81 -13.14 -0.83
C TRP A 28 10.32 -13.40 -2.24
N VAL A 29 11.26 -12.60 -2.76
CA VAL A 29 11.86 -12.82 -4.09
C VAL A 29 12.56 -14.17 -4.18
N TYR A 30 13.39 -14.50 -3.18
CA TYR A 30 14.10 -15.77 -3.16
C TYR A 30 13.13 -16.98 -3.24
N TYR A 31 12.10 -16.99 -2.40
CA TYR A 31 11.10 -18.06 -2.39
C TYR A 31 10.20 -18.04 -3.63
N MET A 32 9.90 -16.87 -4.19
CA MET A 32 9.13 -16.75 -5.42
C MET A 32 9.89 -17.36 -6.59
N ASN A 33 11.19 -17.07 -6.72
CA ASN A 33 12.03 -17.66 -7.77
C ASN A 33 12.13 -19.18 -7.67
N ASN A 34 12.25 -19.73 -6.45
CA ASN A 34 12.23 -21.17 -6.23
C ASN A 34 10.86 -21.77 -6.61
N THR A 35 9.77 -21.08 -6.27
CA THR A 35 8.41 -21.50 -6.63
C THR A 35 8.25 -21.53 -8.14
N LEU A 36 8.60 -20.44 -8.84
CA LEU A 36 8.53 -20.32 -10.29
C LEU A 36 9.36 -21.40 -10.99
N ALA A 37 10.59 -21.66 -10.54
CA ALA A 37 11.44 -22.71 -11.11
C ALA A 37 10.84 -24.12 -11.01
N GLY A 38 10.01 -24.36 -9.98
CA GLY A 38 9.26 -25.61 -9.79
C GLY A 38 7.90 -25.66 -10.49
N GLN A 39 7.42 -24.56 -11.08
CA GLN A 39 6.19 -24.55 -11.87
C GLN A 39 6.42 -25.06 -13.30
N GLY A 40 5.34 -25.38 -14.01
CA GLY A 40 5.35 -25.67 -15.45
C GLY A 40 5.06 -24.44 -16.32
N GLY A 41 5.23 -24.57 -17.64
CA GLY A 41 4.91 -23.54 -18.61
C GLY A 41 5.75 -22.25 -18.46
N ILE A 42 5.17 -21.12 -18.88
CA ILE A 42 5.85 -19.81 -18.92
C ILE A 42 6.35 -19.34 -17.55
N ALA A 43 5.70 -19.76 -16.46
CA ALA A 43 6.14 -19.42 -15.11
C ALA A 43 7.55 -19.93 -14.81
N ARG A 44 7.92 -21.11 -15.33
CA ARG A 44 9.27 -21.67 -15.17
C ARG A 44 10.34 -20.85 -15.86
N GLU A 45 9.97 -20.23 -16.97
CA GLU A 45 10.84 -19.40 -17.80
C GLU A 45 11.04 -18.01 -17.19
N CYS A 46 10.24 -17.62 -16.19
CA CYS A 46 10.32 -16.32 -15.55
C CYS A 46 11.20 -16.35 -14.29
N GLU A 47 11.80 -15.21 -13.96
CA GLU A 47 12.42 -14.94 -12.66
C GLU A 47 12.29 -13.47 -12.25
N PHE A 48 12.33 -13.24 -10.94
CA PHE A 48 12.45 -11.93 -10.34
C PHE A 48 13.91 -11.59 -10.07
N VAL A 49 14.32 -10.41 -10.54
CA VAL A 49 15.66 -9.84 -10.35
C VAL A 49 15.58 -8.54 -9.55
N TRP A 50 16.65 -8.22 -8.85
CA TRP A 50 16.80 -6.97 -8.11
C TRP A 50 17.13 -5.84 -9.05
N LEU A 51 16.41 -4.73 -8.98
CA LEU A 51 16.79 -3.53 -9.73
C LEU A 51 18.09 -2.96 -9.15
N PRO A 52 19.09 -2.64 -9.98
CA PRO A 52 20.28 -1.94 -9.53
C PRO A 52 19.93 -0.48 -9.17
N ASP A 53 20.48 -0.01 -8.05
CA ASP A 53 20.34 1.35 -7.52
C ASP A 53 18.91 1.79 -7.09
N HIS A 54 18.78 3.07 -6.70
CA HIS A 54 17.54 3.66 -6.19
C HIS A 54 16.48 3.84 -7.28
N GLN A 55 15.78 2.77 -7.64
CA GLN A 55 14.59 2.84 -8.49
C GLN A 55 13.31 2.89 -7.65
N PRO A 56 12.19 3.41 -8.20
CA PRO A 56 10.89 3.39 -7.51
C PRO A 56 10.30 1.99 -7.33
N ALA A 57 10.86 0.96 -7.95
CA ALA A 57 10.47 -0.43 -7.78
C ALA A 57 11.67 -1.21 -7.23
N ASP A 58 11.43 -2.20 -6.39
CA ASP A 58 12.49 -3.05 -5.85
C ASP A 58 12.90 -4.18 -6.83
N PHE A 59 11.94 -4.74 -7.57
CA PHE A 59 12.15 -5.94 -8.39
C PHE A 59 11.61 -5.81 -9.81
N ALA A 60 12.19 -6.56 -10.74
CA ALA A 60 11.68 -6.77 -12.09
C ALA A 60 11.46 -8.27 -12.36
N CYS A 61 10.37 -8.62 -13.03
CA CYS A 61 10.12 -9.95 -13.58
C CYS A 61 10.68 -9.98 -15.02
N ILE A 62 11.56 -10.93 -15.31
CA ILE A 62 12.20 -11.10 -16.61
C ILE A 62 12.11 -12.57 -17.06
N ILE A 63 12.45 -12.83 -18.33
CA ILE A 63 12.69 -14.19 -18.82
C ILE A 63 14.11 -14.62 -18.44
N ARG A 64 14.25 -15.82 -17.87
CA ARG A 64 15.52 -16.39 -17.42
C ARG A 64 16.52 -16.41 -18.55
N LYS A 65 17.73 -15.93 -18.28
CA LYS A 65 18.86 -15.86 -19.22
C LYS A 65 18.61 -14.98 -20.46
N ALA A 66 17.51 -14.22 -20.52
CA ALA A 66 17.32 -13.23 -21.56
C ALA A 66 18.15 -11.97 -21.28
N ASP A 67 18.45 -11.21 -22.34
CA ASP A 67 19.07 -9.91 -22.19
C ASP A 67 18.12 -8.95 -21.45
N TRP A 68 18.65 -8.17 -20.51
CA TRP A 68 17.87 -7.25 -19.69
C TRP A 68 18.65 -5.94 -19.46
N LYS A 69 17.97 -4.80 -19.66
CA LYS A 69 18.51 -3.46 -19.37
C LYS A 69 17.58 -2.71 -18.40
N PRO A 70 17.94 -2.58 -17.12
CA PRO A 70 17.07 -2.01 -16.09
C PRO A 70 16.77 -0.52 -16.27
N GLU A 71 17.59 0.23 -17.00
CA GLU A 71 17.39 1.66 -17.23
C GLU A 71 16.30 1.92 -18.28
N SER A 72 16.24 1.09 -19.33
CA SER A 72 15.26 1.20 -20.42
C SER A 72 14.04 0.29 -20.24
N ARG A 73 14.07 -0.59 -19.24
CA ARG A 73 13.09 -1.69 -19.03
C ARG A 73 13.09 -2.76 -20.13
N GLU A 74 14.06 -2.75 -21.03
CA GLU A 74 14.18 -3.74 -22.09
C GLU A 74 14.39 -5.13 -21.46
N GLY A 75 13.57 -6.11 -21.87
CA GLY A 75 13.58 -7.47 -21.30
C GLY A 75 12.70 -7.66 -20.06
N GLU A 76 12.08 -6.61 -19.53
CA GLU A 76 11.14 -6.72 -18.40
C GLU A 76 9.72 -7.11 -18.85
N LEU A 77 9.10 -8.03 -18.11
CA LEU A 77 7.68 -8.32 -18.21
C LEU A 77 6.86 -7.32 -17.38
N PHE A 78 7.30 -7.06 -16.15
CA PHE A 78 6.73 -6.08 -15.23
C PHE A 78 7.64 -5.86 -14.02
N ARG A 79 7.39 -4.81 -13.24
CA ARG A 79 8.07 -4.54 -11.96
C ARG A 79 7.18 -4.81 -10.77
N VAL A 80 7.80 -5.07 -9.62
CA VAL A 80 7.15 -5.19 -8.32
C VAL A 80 7.81 -4.22 -7.36
N GLU A 81 7.03 -3.30 -6.83
CA GLU A 81 7.42 -2.49 -5.69
C GLU A 81 7.00 -3.21 -4.42
N ALA A 82 7.95 -3.51 -3.53
CA ALA A 82 7.71 -4.31 -2.34
C ALA A 82 7.75 -3.45 -1.09
N LYS A 83 6.76 -3.64 -0.23
CA LYS A 83 6.68 -2.98 1.06
C LYS A 83 6.30 -3.99 2.12
N SER A 84 6.71 -3.68 3.34
CA SER A 84 6.36 -4.45 4.51
C SER A 84 5.90 -3.53 5.62
N MET A 85 4.91 -3.99 6.36
CA MET A 85 4.32 -3.27 7.48
C MET A 85 4.35 -4.15 8.71
N ASN A 86 4.98 -3.63 9.78
CA ASN A 86 4.97 -4.28 11.07
C ASN A 86 3.68 -3.88 11.81
N LEU A 87 2.91 -4.86 12.28
CA LEU A 87 1.63 -4.62 12.98
C LEU A 87 1.81 -4.10 14.41
N GLY A 88 3.01 -4.23 14.99
CA GLY A 88 3.32 -3.81 16.36
C GLY A 88 3.87 -2.38 16.47
N VAL A 89 3.69 -1.52 15.46
CA VAL A 89 4.11 -0.11 15.49
C VAL A 89 2.95 0.81 15.09
N ASP A 90 2.86 1.96 15.76
CA ASP A 90 1.82 2.97 15.53
C ASP A 90 1.83 3.54 14.11
N GLU A 91 2.97 3.49 13.43
CA GLU A 91 3.12 3.95 12.06
C GLU A 91 3.81 2.87 11.24
N ALA A 92 3.00 2.11 10.50
CA ALA A 92 3.50 1.14 9.54
C ALA A 92 4.39 1.85 8.50
N LYS A 93 5.70 1.61 8.55
CA LYS A 93 6.73 2.35 7.80
C LYS A 93 6.77 2.07 6.28
N GLY A 94 5.68 1.62 5.70
CA GLY A 94 5.58 1.41 4.26
C GLY A 94 5.12 2.68 3.55
N HIS A 95 5.93 3.16 2.61
CA HIS A 95 5.58 4.24 1.70
C HIS A 95 5.60 3.74 0.25
N PHE A 96 4.50 3.97 -0.46
CA PHE A 96 4.33 3.70 -1.88
C PHE A 96 4.04 5.02 -2.62
N THR A 97 5.11 5.67 -3.10
CA THR A 97 5.06 7.04 -3.64
C THR A 97 5.19 7.11 -5.16
N ASN A 98 5.21 5.97 -5.85
CA ASN A 98 5.35 5.90 -7.31
C ASN A 98 4.27 6.72 -8.00
N LEU A 99 4.65 7.48 -9.02
CA LEU A 99 3.73 8.24 -9.84
C LEU A 99 3.17 7.38 -10.98
N VAL A 100 2.05 7.82 -11.56
CA VAL A 100 1.49 7.20 -12.77
C VAL A 100 2.52 7.17 -13.90
N SER A 101 3.30 8.24 -14.07
CA SER A 101 4.37 8.35 -15.07
C SER A 101 5.53 7.38 -14.86
N GLU A 102 5.69 6.87 -13.64
CA GLU A 102 6.76 5.95 -13.25
C GLU A 102 6.30 4.48 -13.27
N THR A 103 5.02 4.22 -13.57
CA THR A 103 4.38 2.91 -13.37
C THR A 103 3.73 2.41 -14.66
N SER A 104 4.13 1.23 -15.12
CA SER A 104 3.53 0.55 -16.28
C SER A 104 2.23 -0.18 -15.91
N ARG A 105 1.44 -0.52 -16.93
CA ARG A 105 0.16 -1.23 -16.82
C ARG A 105 0.25 -2.52 -15.99
N PHE A 106 1.35 -3.24 -16.14
CA PHE A 106 1.54 -4.54 -15.52
C PHE A 106 2.38 -4.48 -14.24
N ASP A 107 2.81 -3.30 -13.79
CA ASP A 107 3.58 -3.19 -12.56
C ASP A 107 2.68 -3.46 -11.34
N HIS A 108 3.24 -4.13 -10.34
CA HIS A 108 2.53 -4.60 -9.16
C HIS A 108 3.09 -3.99 -7.87
N LEU A 109 2.24 -3.93 -6.86
CA LEU A 109 2.58 -3.60 -5.48
C LEU A 109 2.46 -4.86 -4.64
N LEU A 110 3.53 -5.21 -3.93
CA LEU A 110 3.52 -6.21 -2.86
C LEU A 110 3.50 -5.48 -1.52
N VAL A 111 2.56 -5.84 -0.64
CA VAL A 111 2.55 -5.41 0.76
C VAL A 111 2.54 -6.63 1.66
N LEU A 112 3.55 -6.81 2.49
CA LEU A 112 3.65 -7.87 3.48
C LEU A 112 3.26 -7.35 4.87
N LEU A 113 2.24 -7.92 5.49
CA LEU A 113 1.85 -7.62 6.87
C LEU A 113 2.49 -8.63 7.81
N TRP A 114 3.28 -8.16 8.77
CA TRP A 114 4.05 -9.04 9.63
C TRP A 114 4.14 -8.54 11.06
N SER A 115 4.44 -9.42 12.00
CA SER A 115 4.81 -9.04 13.36
C SER A 115 5.78 -10.04 13.97
N TRP A 116 6.39 -9.65 15.09
CA TRP A 116 7.08 -10.60 15.95
C TRP A 116 6.03 -11.46 16.65
N THR A 117 6.03 -12.76 16.36
CA THR A 117 5.11 -13.74 16.94
C THR A 117 5.87 -14.64 17.89
N GLU A 118 5.23 -15.01 19.01
CA GLU A 118 5.79 -15.98 19.95
C GLU A 118 6.04 -17.32 19.24
N HIS A 119 7.26 -17.85 19.41
CA HIS A 119 7.63 -19.20 19.01
C HIS A 119 7.43 -20.16 20.19
N ASP A 120 7.92 -19.75 21.36
CA ASP A 120 7.77 -20.38 22.65
C ASP A 120 7.99 -19.32 23.75
N LYS A 121 7.91 -19.73 25.02
CA LYS A 121 8.06 -18.84 26.19
C LYS A 121 9.32 -17.97 26.21
N HIS A 122 10.35 -18.29 25.42
CA HIS A 122 11.64 -17.60 25.41
C HIS A 122 11.98 -16.94 24.08
N TYR A 123 11.30 -17.31 23.00
CA TYR A 123 11.68 -16.90 21.65
C TYR A 123 10.50 -16.35 20.85
N VAL A 124 10.80 -15.37 20.02
CA VAL A 124 9.92 -14.79 19.00
C VAL A 124 10.55 -14.93 17.62
N TRP A 125 9.73 -14.80 16.58
CA TRP A 125 10.17 -14.87 15.18
C TRP A 125 9.29 -13.95 14.31
N PRO A 126 9.79 -13.46 13.16
CA PRO A 126 9.02 -12.61 12.28
C PRO A 126 8.09 -13.47 11.42
N LYS A 127 6.78 -13.31 11.65
CA LYS A 127 5.73 -14.02 10.92
C LYS A 127 5.01 -13.05 9.99
N VAL A 128 4.94 -13.40 8.71
CA VAL A 128 4.03 -12.74 7.77
C VAL A 128 2.63 -13.33 7.97
N HIS A 129 1.67 -12.49 8.34
CA HIS A 129 0.29 -12.90 8.61
C HIS A 129 -0.57 -12.87 7.34
N SER A 130 -0.35 -11.86 6.50
CA SER A 130 -1.08 -11.69 5.25
C SER A 130 -0.30 -10.83 4.28
N TYR A 131 -0.80 -10.71 3.05
CA TYR A 131 -0.18 -9.91 2.01
C TYR A 131 -1.19 -9.39 1.00
N PHE A 132 -0.85 -8.28 0.34
CA PHE A 132 -1.46 -7.84 -0.90
C PHE A 132 -0.44 -8.00 -2.02
N LEU A 133 -0.84 -8.60 -3.14
CA LEU A 133 -0.09 -8.60 -4.38
C LEU A 133 -1.06 -8.29 -5.51
N GLY A 134 -0.93 -7.12 -6.13
CA GLY A 134 -1.86 -6.71 -7.18
C GLY A 134 -1.35 -5.54 -8.01
N PRO A 135 -2.04 -5.18 -9.10
CA PRO A 135 -1.64 -4.10 -9.98
C PRO A 135 -1.49 -2.77 -9.25
N SER A 136 -0.41 -2.04 -9.53
CA SER A 136 -0.06 -0.78 -8.88
C SER A 136 -0.96 0.40 -9.30
N LEU A 137 -1.33 0.47 -10.57
CA LEU A 137 -2.04 1.63 -11.12
C LEU A 137 -3.39 1.92 -10.43
N PRO A 138 -4.27 0.93 -10.13
CA PRO A 138 -5.46 1.18 -9.33
C PRO A 138 -5.18 1.82 -7.98
N ILE A 139 -4.14 1.36 -7.28
CA ILE A 139 -3.76 1.88 -5.96
C ILE A 139 -3.22 3.31 -6.08
N ILE A 140 -2.37 3.58 -7.07
CA ILE A 140 -1.87 4.93 -7.38
C ILE A 140 -3.02 5.87 -7.67
N ARG A 141 -3.95 5.49 -8.55
CA ARG A 141 -5.10 6.32 -8.91
C ARG A 141 -6.00 6.61 -7.71
N MET A 142 -6.25 5.62 -6.86
CA MET A 142 -7.00 5.81 -5.62
C MET A 142 -6.29 6.81 -4.69
N ARG A 143 -4.99 6.62 -4.45
CA ARG A 143 -4.17 7.54 -3.64
C ARG A 143 -4.23 8.96 -4.21
N ASP A 144 -4.06 9.11 -5.52
CA ASP A 144 -4.00 10.42 -6.17
C ASP A 144 -5.36 11.13 -6.13
N ARG A 145 -6.47 10.40 -6.35
CA ARG A 145 -7.82 10.96 -6.18
C ARG A 145 -8.09 11.37 -4.72
N LEU A 146 -7.70 10.55 -3.76
CA LEU A 146 -7.83 10.89 -2.33
C LEU A 146 -6.91 12.05 -1.92
N HIS A 147 -5.73 12.18 -2.53
CA HIS A 147 -4.83 13.30 -2.34
C HIS A 147 -5.49 14.61 -2.79
N LEU A 148 -6.07 14.63 -3.99
CA LEU A 148 -6.80 15.79 -4.52
C LEU A 148 -8.03 16.12 -3.66
N ALA A 149 -8.84 15.13 -3.31
CA ALA A 149 -10.05 15.32 -2.49
C ALA A 149 -9.79 15.82 -1.07
N ARG A 150 -8.54 15.76 -0.61
CA ARG A 150 -8.07 16.33 0.67
C ARG A 150 -7.41 17.70 0.50
N GLY A 151 -7.56 18.35 -0.66
CA GLY A 151 -6.99 19.66 -0.97
C GLY A 151 -5.53 19.62 -1.42
N GLY A 152 -4.93 18.44 -1.57
CA GLY A 152 -3.62 18.30 -2.20
C GLY A 152 -3.66 18.65 -3.69
N SER A 153 -2.49 18.85 -4.28
CA SER A 153 -2.36 19.10 -5.72
C SER A 153 -1.14 18.37 -6.29
N PHE A 154 -1.00 18.43 -7.62
CA PHE A 154 0.19 18.00 -8.33
C PHE A 154 0.78 19.19 -9.10
N VAL A 155 2.09 19.21 -9.29
CA VAL A 155 2.74 20.24 -10.10
C VAL A 155 2.33 20.07 -11.56
N GLU A 156 1.75 21.11 -12.14
CA GLU A 156 1.29 21.12 -13.52
C GLU A 156 2.33 21.70 -14.48
N THR A 157 2.18 21.37 -15.76
CA THR A 157 3.03 21.92 -16.83
C THR A 157 2.85 23.43 -16.92
N GLY A 158 3.95 24.19 -16.84
CA GLY A 158 3.92 25.65 -16.91
C GLY A 158 3.54 26.37 -15.60
N ALA A 159 3.21 25.62 -14.54
CA ALA A 159 2.86 26.16 -13.22
C ALA A 159 3.79 25.65 -12.11
N CYS A 160 5.06 25.39 -12.44
CA CYS A 160 6.04 24.93 -11.46
C CYS A 160 6.34 26.04 -10.44
N PRO A 161 6.24 25.77 -9.12
CA PRO A 161 6.61 26.73 -8.08
C PRO A 161 8.03 27.28 -8.15
N ASP A 162 8.97 26.50 -8.69
CA ASP A 162 10.37 26.92 -8.87
C ASP A 162 10.59 27.74 -10.16
N GLY A 163 9.52 28.09 -10.89
CA GLY A 163 9.60 28.89 -12.12
C GLY A 163 10.24 28.15 -13.30
N CYS A 164 10.24 26.82 -13.29
CA CYS A 164 10.80 26.02 -14.37
C CYS A 164 10.05 26.26 -15.69
N SER A 165 10.78 26.36 -16.80
CA SER A 165 10.18 26.35 -18.14
C SER A 165 9.43 25.03 -18.39
N SER A 166 8.29 25.09 -19.08
CA SER A 166 7.45 23.91 -19.37
C SER A 166 8.21 22.76 -20.05
N ALA A 167 9.13 23.06 -20.97
CA ALA A 167 9.89 22.05 -21.72
C ALA A 167 10.97 21.30 -20.91
N LYS A 168 11.33 21.77 -19.72
CA LYS A 168 12.44 21.22 -18.91
C LYS A 168 12.09 20.98 -17.45
N CYS A 169 10.81 21.09 -17.08
CA CYS A 169 10.41 20.92 -15.69
C CYS A 169 10.40 19.43 -15.31
N THR A 170 11.31 19.03 -14.44
CA THR A 170 11.37 17.67 -13.87
C THR A 170 10.39 17.45 -12.73
N HIS A 171 9.71 18.50 -12.26
CA HIS A 171 8.77 18.43 -11.14
C HIS A 171 7.34 18.15 -11.58
N VAL A 172 7.02 18.10 -12.87
CA VAL A 172 5.65 17.85 -13.35
C VAL A 172 5.14 16.52 -12.80
N GLY A 173 3.95 16.54 -12.20
CA GLY A 173 3.36 15.37 -11.53
C GLY A 173 3.80 15.16 -10.08
N GLU A 174 4.72 15.97 -9.54
CA GLU A 174 5.11 15.86 -8.13
C GLU A 174 3.99 16.32 -7.20
N PRO A 175 3.70 15.57 -6.11
CA PRO A 175 2.63 15.89 -5.18
C PRO A 175 3.00 17.03 -4.24
N LEU A 176 2.05 17.95 -4.05
CA LEU A 176 2.04 18.97 -3.01
C LEU A 176 0.84 18.74 -2.08
N ASN A 177 0.99 18.94 -0.78
CA ASN A 177 -0.18 18.91 0.13
C ASN A 177 -1.03 20.17 0.06
N GLU A 178 -2.09 20.22 0.87
CA GLU A 178 -3.02 21.35 0.98
C GLU A 178 -2.34 22.69 1.29
N SER A 179 -1.20 22.66 2.00
CA SER A 179 -0.38 23.85 2.29
C SER A 179 0.63 24.17 1.17
N GLY A 180 0.54 23.47 0.04
CA GLY A 180 1.43 23.57 -1.10
C GLY A 180 2.86 23.08 -0.80
N LYS A 181 3.08 22.28 0.23
CA LYS A 181 4.42 21.74 0.56
C LYS A 181 4.69 20.46 -0.20
N ARG A 182 5.94 20.27 -0.62
CA ARG A 182 6.35 19.06 -1.36
C ARG A 182 6.22 17.82 -0.49
N GLU A 183 5.67 16.77 -1.09
CA GLU A 183 5.43 15.48 -0.44
C GLU A 183 6.42 14.39 -0.88
N ARG A 184 7.30 14.70 -1.85
CA ARG A 184 8.45 13.89 -2.26
C ARG A 184 9.71 14.74 -2.31
N ARG A 185 10.87 14.13 -2.14
CA ARG A 185 12.18 14.82 -2.20
C ARG A 185 12.44 15.44 -3.57
N SER A 186 11.96 14.81 -4.64
CA SER A 186 12.05 15.27 -6.03
C SER A 186 11.11 16.44 -6.35
N GLY A 187 10.21 16.83 -5.45
CA GLY A 187 9.34 17.99 -5.62
C GLY A 187 10.06 19.34 -5.53
N PRO A 188 9.40 20.44 -5.94
CA PRO A 188 9.98 21.79 -6.03
C PRO A 188 10.67 22.24 -4.73
N ALA A 189 11.89 22.76 -4.85
CA ALA A 189 12.72 23.15 -3.71
C ALA A 189 12.08 24.29 -2.89
N THR A 190 11.43 25.25 -3.55
CA THR A 190 10.72 26.36 -2.89
C THR A 190 9.54 25.90 -2.01
N ARG A 191 9.06 24.67 -2.23
CA ARG A 191 7.96 24.05 -1.48
C ARG A 191 8.44 23.13 -0.36
N LYS A 192 9.74 23.13 -0.02
CA LYS A 192 10.27 22.36 1.13
C LYS A 192 9.58 22.81 2.45
N PRO A 193 9.07 21.88 3.27
CA PRO A 193 8.58 22.20 4.61
C PRO A 193 9.71 22.55 5.59
N LYS A 194 9.40 23.26 6.68
CA LYS A 194 10.41 23.60 7.69
C LYS A 194 10.81 22.35 8.48
N GLY A 195 12.11 22.13 8.69
CA GLY A 195 12.65 21.08 9.58
C GLY A 195 12.71 19.66 9.00
N VAL A 196 12.08 19.38 7.85
CA VAL A 196 12.13 18.08 7.18
C VAL A 196 12.31 18.23 5.68
N ASP A 197 12.73 17.17 5.00
CA ASP A 197 12.99 17.22 3.55
C ASP A 197 11.72 17.27 2.71
N TYR A 198 10.64 16.66 3.17
CA TYR A 198 9.31 16.68 2.54
C TYR A 198 8.28 16.28 3.60
N ALA A 199 7.02 16.64 3.38
CA ALA A 199 5.93 16.18 4.22
C ALA A 199 5.61 14.73 3.79
N ALA A 200 5.74 13.74 4.68
CA ALA A 200 5.69 12.32 4.32
C ALA A 200 4.27 11.74 4.37
N ASN A 201 3.25 12.51 3.94
CA ASN A 201 1.85 12.11 4.00
C ASN A 201 1.40 11.38 2.73
N PHE A 202 2.06 11.66 1.60
CA PHE A 202 1.84 11.00 0.33
C PHE A 202 2.45 9.59 0.34
N GLY A 203 1.65 8.62 -0.09
CA GLY A 203 2.10 7.23 -0.26
C GLY A 203 2.25 6.41 1.02
N GLY A 204 2.06 6.96 2.22
CA GLY A 204 1.99 6.12 3.42
C GLY A 204 0.84 5.11 3.27
N LEU A 205 1.13 3.80 3.31
CA LEU A 205 0.19 2.74 2.90
C LEU A 205 -1.18 2.82 3.61
N VAL A 206 -1.17 3.09 4.91
CA VAL A 206 -2.41 3.32 5.68
C VAL A 206 -2.92 4.76 5.49
N ARG A 207 -2.03 5.76 5.62
CA ARG A 207 -2.38 7.19 5.59
C ARG A 207 -3.02 7.65 4.28
N MET A 208 -2.70 7.01 3.16
CA MET A 208 -3.31 7.36 1.89
C MET A 208 -4.79 7.02 1.80
N LEU A 209 -5.32 6.18 2.70
CA LEU A 209 -6.74 5.83 2.79
C LEU A 209 -7.56 6.79 3.67
N LYS A 210 -6.93 7.76 4.33
CA LYS A 210 -7.66 8.70 5.21
C LYS A 210 -8.64 9.56 4.41
N THR A 211 -9.85 9.71 4.91
CA THR A 211 -10.93 10.49 4.27
C THR A 211 -11.32 11.71 5.11
N SER A 212 -10.48 12.74 5.11
CA SER A 212 -10.81 14.00 5.77
C SER A 212 -11.82 14.79 4.92
N GLY A 213 -13.11 14.72 5.26
CA GLY A 213 -14.18 15.47 4.60
C GLY A 213 -15.05 14.63 3.65
N LYS A 214 -16.22 15.19 3.30
CA LYS A 214 -17.26 14.49 2.53
C LYS A 214 -16.79 14.05 1.14
N GLU A 215 -16.00 14.89 0.47
CA GLU A 215 -15.47 14.59 -0.86
C GLU A 215 -14.53 13.39 -0.83
N ALA A 216 -13.55 13.39 0.08
CA ALA A 216 -12.63 12.26 0.24
C ALA A 216 -13.37 10.97 0.64
N SER A 217 -14.38 11.05 1.51
CA SER A 217 -15.22 9.89 1.84
C SER A 217 -16.00 9.37 0.63
N SER A 218 -16.53 10.25 -0.22
CA SER A 218 -17.22 9.86 -1.46
C SER A 218 -16.26 9.16 -2.43
N VAL A 219 -15.07 9.74 -2.66
CA VAL A 219 -14.03 9.16 -3.53
C VAL A 219 -13.60 7.79 -3.03
N PHE A 220 -13.38 7.64 -1.72
CA PHE A 220 -13.03 6.35 -1.13
C PHE A 220 -14.10 5.29 -1.40
N ARG A 221 -15.37 5.62 -1.16
CA ARG A 221 -16.51 4.70 -1.34
C ARG A 221 -16.71 4.31 -2.80
N GLU A 222 -16.65 5.28 -3.71
CA GLU A 222 -16.71 5.06 -5.16
C GLU A 222 -15.58 4.13 -5.62
N MET A 223 -14.32 4.46 -5.30
CA MET A 223 -13.16 3.66 -5.71
C MET A 223 -13.20 2.24 -5.12
N ARG A 224 -13.63 2.09 -3.87
CA ARG A 224 -13.80 0.78 -3.23
C ARG A 224 -14.92 -0.02 -3.92
N ALA A 225 -16.03 0.61 -4.27
CA ALA A 225 -17.14 -0.05 -4.97
C ALA A 225 -16.72 -0.52 -6.37
N ASP A 226 -16.13 0.38 -7.16
CA ASP A 226 -15.92 0.15 -8.59
C ASP A 226 -14.67 -0.66 -8.92
N ASN A 227 -13.68 -0.68 -8.01
CA ASN A 227 -12.39 -1.30 -8.28
C ASN A 227 -12.06 -2.44 -7.31
N THR A 228 -12.05 -3.67 -7.83
CA THR A 228 -11.75 -4.87 -7.02
C THR A 228 -10.33 -4.86 -6.45
N VAL A 229 -9.34 -4.29 -7.14
CA VAL A 229 -7.96 -4.18 -6.61
C VAL A 229 -7.92 -3.21 -5.42
N CYS A 230 -8.58 -2.06 -5.53
CA CYS A 230 -8.72 -1.13 -4.41
C CYS A 230 -9.46 -1.76 -3.23
N HIS A 231 -10.55 -2.48 -3.48
CA HIS A 231 -11.30 -3.18 -2.44
C HIS A 231 -10.47 -4.24 -1.71
N GLN A 232 -9.71 -5.06 -2.44
CA GLN A 232 -8.81 -6.06 -1.85
C GLN A 232 -7.75 -5.40 -0.98
N TYR A 233 -7.12 -4.33 -1.48
CA TYR A 233 -6.14 -3.57 -0.73
C TYR A 233 -6.72 -2.97 0.56
N ILE A 234 -7.84 -2.25 0.44
CA ILE A 234 -8.53 -1.65 1.59
C ILE A 234 -8.95 -2.70 2.61
N SER A 235 -9.51 -3.82 2.15
CA SER A 235 -9.98 -4.89 3.03
C SER A 235 -8.84 -5.54 3.80
N LEU A 236 -7.68 -5.72 3.16
CA LEU A 236 -6.47 -6.16 3.85
C LEU A 236 -6.04 -5.16 4.93
N ILE A 237 -5.99 -3.87 4.61
CA ILE A 237 -5.62 -2.85 5.61
C ILE A 237 -6.61 -2.86 6.77
N HIS A 238 -7.91 -2.88 6.50
CA HIS A 238 -8.96 -2.86 7.51
C HIS A 238 -9.01 -4.12 8.39
N GLU A 239 -8.58 -5.27 7.87
CA GLU A 239 -8.45 -6.50 8.63
C GLU A 239 -7.42 -6.36 9.76
N PHE A 240 -6.30 -5.71 9.46
CA PHE A 240 -5.16 -5.60 10.38
C PHE A 240 -5.06 -4.25 11.10
N TYR A 241 -5.77 -3.24 10.63
CA TYR A 241 -5.88 -1.90 11.20
C TYR A 241 -7.37 -1.58 11.41
N PRO A 242 -8.03 -2.22 12.41
CA PRO A 242 -9.47 -2.11 12.64
C PRO A 242 -9.94 -0.67 12.91
N ASP A 243 -9.11 0.13 13.58
CA ASP A 243 -9.42 1.52 13.88
C ASP A 243 -9.50 2.38 12.63
N GLU A 244 -8.71 2.05 11.60
CA GLU A 244 -8.77 2.74 10.31
C GLU A 244 -10.11 2.47 9.64
N GLU A 245 -10.64 1.26 9.72
CA GLU A 245 -11.99 0.93 9.25
C GLU A 245 -13.09 1.64 10.03
N LEU A 246 -12.99 1.64 11.37
CA LEU A 246 -13.95 2.31 12.25
C LEU A 246 -14.04 3.81 11.96
N ASN A 247 -12.92 4.44 11.63
CA ASN A 247 -12.84 5.86 11.32
C ASN A 247 -13.41 6.22 9.94
N GLN A 248 -13.61 5.25 9.02
CA GLN A 248 -14.21 5.51 7.71
C GLN A 248 -15.73 5.77 7.77
N TYR A 249 -16.40 5.32 8.82
CA TYR A 249 -17.86 5.36 8.92
C TYR A 249 -18.35 5.98 10.23
N GLY A 250 -19.44 6.74 10.14
CA GLY A 250 -20.17 7.26 11.29
C GLY A 250 -20.84 6.15 12.11
N VAL A 251 -21.24 6.45 13.34
CA VAL A 251 -21.96 5.47 14.18
C VAL A 251 -23.33 5.16 13.61
N SER A 252 -24.00 6.15 13.02
CA SER A 252 -25.26 5.96 12.30
C SER A 252 -25.11 5.05 11.09
N GLU A 253 -23.99 5.13 10.38
CA GLU A 253 -23.68 4.26 9.24
C GLU A 253 -23.46 2.82 9.72
N TRP A 254 -22.63 2.61 10.76
CA TRP A 254 -22.46 1.28 11.35
C TRP A 254 -23.78 0.67 11.82
N ARG A 255 -24.65 1.44 12.49
CA ARG A 255 -26.00 0.97 12.88
C ARG A 255 -26.85 0.61 11.67
N SER A 256 -26.90 1.48 10.65
CA SER A 256 -27.65 1.21 9.43
C SER A 256 -27.18 -0.07 8.73
N PHE A 257 -25.88 -0.32 8.73
CA PHE A 257 -25.31 -1.52 8.13
C PHE A 257 -25.60 -2.76 8.98
N ALA A 258 -25.43 -2.70 10.31
CA ALA A 258 -25.79 -3.78 11.24
C ALA A 258 -27.26 -4.18 11.10
N LYS A 259 -28.16 -3.19 11.04
CA LYS A 259 -29.59 -3.39 10.79
C LYS A 259 -29.86 -4.14 9.50
N SER A 260 -29.16 -3.79 8.42
CA SER A 260 -29.31 -4.45 7.12
C SER A 260 -28.88 -5.93 7.14
N LEU A 261 -28.05 -6.30 8.10
CA LEU A 261 -27.56 -7.67 8.31
C LEU A 261 -28.37 -8.43 9.37
N GLY A 262 -29.36 -7.79 10.02
CA GLY A 262 -30.10 -8.38 11.14
C GLY A 262 -29.27 -8.52 12.42
N ILE A 263 -28.25 -7.67 12.61
CA ILE A 263 -27.35 -7.67 13.76
C ILE A 263 -27.74 -6.55 14.71
N SER A 264 -27.44 -6.72 16.01
CA SER A 264 -27.67 -5.70 17.04
C SER A 264 -27.07 -4.34 16.66
N GLU A 265 -27.86 -3.28 16.83
CA GLU A 265 -27.46 -1.88 16.64
C GLU A 265 -26.99 -1.22 17.96
N ALA A 266 -27.00 -1.99 19.06
CA ALA A 266 -26.67 -1.50 20.39
C ALA A 266 -25.16 -1.33 20.56
N GLY A 267 -24.78 -0.32 21.35
CA GLY A 267 -23.40 -0.04 21.67
C GLY A 267 -22.78 1.11 20.88
N ASP A 268 -21.46 1.25 21.07
CA ASP A 268 -20.61 2.16 20.32
C ASP A 268 -20.19 1.58 18.95
N LYS A 269 -19.39 2.34 18.18
CA LYS A 269 -18.97 1.91 16.84
C LYS A 269 -18.17 0.59 16.86
N GLY A 270 -17.31 0.42 17.87
CA GLY A 270 -16.44 -0.75 18.01
C GLY A 270 -17.27 -1.99 18.30
N GLU A 271 -18.18 -1.90 19.27
CA GLU A 271 -19.08 -2.99 19.64
C GLU A 271 -19.96 -3.45 18.46
N ILE A 272 -20.51 -2.50 17.70
CA ILE A 272 -21.32 -2.80 16.51
C ILE A 272 -20.48 -3.50 15.43
N ARG A 273 -19.29 -2.96 15.13
CA ARG A 273 -18.40 -3.52 14.11
C ARG A 273 -17.91 -4.91 14.50
N ASP A 274 -17.60 -5.14 15.76
CA ASP A 274 -17.15 -6.44 16.24
C ASP A 274 -18.27 -7.48 16.16
N ALA A 275 -19.50 -7.11 16.54
CA ALA A 275 -20.68 -7.96 16.36
C ALA A 275 -20.92 -8.31 14.88
N ILE A 276 -20.75 -7.36 13.97
CA ILE A 276 -20.78 -7.61 12.52
C ILE A 276 -19.70 -8.60 12.11
N SER A 277 -18.45 -8.36 12.51
CA SER A 277 -17.30 -9.16 12.09
C SER A 277 -17.36 -10.62 12.57
N GLN A 278 -17.93 -10.86 13.76
CA GLN A 278 -18.12 -12.20 14.31
C GLN A 278 -19.27 -12.96 13.65
N SER A 279 -20.29 -12.25 13.18
CA SER A 279 -21.51 -12.86 12.64
C SER A 279 -21.48 -13.04 11.13
N VAL A 280 -20.75 -12.18 10.39
CA VAL A 280 -20.77 -12.10 8.93
C VAL A 280 -19.33 -12.03 8.40
N PRO A 281 -18.69 -13.18 8.10
CA PRO A 281 -17.29 -13.22 7.67
C PRO A 281 -16.98 -12.38 6.40
N ASP A 282 -17.96 -12.25 5.50
CA ASP A 282 -17.85 -11.52 4.22
C ASP A 282 -18.36 -10.07 4.32
N TYR A 283 -18.54 -9.51 5.52
CA TYR A 283 -19.20 -8.21 5.66
C TYR A 283 -18.50 -7.08 4.91
N ARG A 284 -17.17 -7.15 4.71
CA ARG A 284 -16.42 -6.14 3.96
C ARG A 284 -16.81 -6.10 2.48
N ASP A 285 -17.13 -7.25 1.89
CA ASP A 285 -17.65 -7.34 0.52
C ASP A 285 -19.06 -6.74 0.43
N ARG A 286 -19.87 -6.90 1.47
CA ARG A 286 -21.20 -6.28 1.54
C ARG A 286 -21.12 -4.77 1.78
N LEU A 287 -20.23 -4.35 2.66
CA LEU A 287 -19.99 -2.95 3.01
C LEU A 287 -19.45 -2.16 1.81
N ARG A 288 -18.68 -2.82 0.93
CA ARG A 288 -18.11 -2.28 -0.32
C ARG A 288 -19.11 -1.42 -1.11
N THR A 289 -20.33 -1.91 -1.29
CA THR A 289 -21.34 -1.26 -2.13
C THR A 289 -22.46 -0.61 -1.32
N PHE A 290 -22.55 -0.89 -0.02
CA PHE A 290 -23.69 -0.45 0.82
C PHE A 290 -23.79 1.08 0.91
N PHE A 291 -22.66 1.77 1.02
CA PHE A 291 -22.57 3.23 1.08
C PHE A 291 -22.01 3.87 -0.19
N ALA A 292 -21.91 3.11 -1.28
CA ALA A 292 -21.40 3.64 -2.54
C ALA A 292 -22.29 4.81 -3.02
N PRO A 293 -21.71 5.92 -3.51
CA PRO A 293 -22.46 6.95 -4.19
C PRO A 293 -23.24 6.33 -5.35
N ARG A 294 -24.53 6.69 -5.49
CA ARG A 294 -25.36 6.27 -6.62
C ARG A 294 -25.19 7.20 -7.80
#